data_AF-A0A7J6WC35-F1
#
_entry.id   AF-A0A7J6WC35-F1
#
_cell.length_a   1.000
_cell.length_b   1.000
_cell.length_c   1.000
_cell.angle_alpha   90.00
_cell.angle_beta   90.00
_cell.angle_gamma   90.00
#
_symmetry.space_group_name_H-M   'P 1'
#
loop_
_entity.id
_entity.type
_entity.pdbx_description
1 polymer ?
#
loop_
_entity_poly.entity_id
_entity_poly.type
_entity_poly.pdbx_seq_one_letter_code
_entity_poly.pdbx_strand_id
1 'polypeptide(L)'
;MKFSYYQFLAYDSWSFSTNSFENFVLPLQPLPETVALVEEIVVEYITDTVNKAEEIGSKRGKLLIDDILHLIRKDMPKLHRCKDLLGMHEELKQARKAFDIDQEKIATED
;
A
#
# COMPACT_ATOMS: atom_id res chain seq x y z
N MET A 1 -27.12 -3.58 16.73
CA MET A 1 -27.19 -4.52 15.59
C MET A 1 -26.64 -3.95 14.27
N LYS A 2 -26.72 -2.64 13.98
CA LYS A 2 -26.18 -2.06 12.72
C LYS A 2 -24.64 -2.13 12.58
N PHE A 3 -23.89 -2.02 13.68
CA PHE A 3 -22.41 -2.00 13.64
C PHE A 3 -21.79 -3.32 13.14
N SER A 4 -22.36 -4.47 13.51
CA SER A 4 -21.91 -5.78 13.05
C SER A 4 -22.18 -6.00 11.56
N TYR A 5 -23.27 -5.44 11.03
CA TYR A 5 -23.62 -5.51 9.61
C TYR A 5 -22.63 -4.75 8.73
N TYR A 6 -22.18 -3.56 9.14
CA TYR A 6 -21.16 -2.83 8.38
C TYR A 6 -19.80 -3.52 8.42
N GLN A 7 -19.43 -4.12 9.55
CA GLN A 7 -18.22 -4.93 9.66
C GLN A 7 -18.29 -6.17 8.75
N PHE A 8 -19.45 -6.84 8.70
CA PHE A 8 -19.70 -8.02 7.88
C PHE A 8 -19.73 -7.71 6.38
N LEU A 9 -20.42 -6.63 5.99
CA LEU A 9 -20.45 -6.17 4.60
C LEU A 9 -19.10 -5.63 4.12
N ALA A 10 -18.30 -5.02 4.99
CA ALA A 10 -16.93 -4.62 4.66
C ALA A 10 -16.03 -5.84 4.43
N TYR A 11 -16.24 -6.91 5.21
CA TYR A 11 -15.53 -8.19 5.01
C TYR A 11 -15.93 -8.86 3.70
N ASP A 12 -17.23 -8.93 3.38
CA ASP A 12 -17.74 -9.50 2.13
C ASP A 12 -17.34 -8.68 0.89
N SER A 13 -17.31 -7.35 1.01
CA SER A 13 -16.85 -6.49 -0.10
C SER A 13 -15.33 -6.58 -0.30
N TRP A 14 -14.56 -6.78 0.77
CA TRP A 14 -13.12 -6.98 0.66
C TRP A 14 -12.79 -8.38 0.14
N SER A 15 -13.52 -9.42 0.56
CA SER A 15 -13.38 -10.78 0.06
C SER A 15 -13.74 -10.88 -1.43
N PHE A 16 -14.74 -10.13 -1.92
CA PHE A 16 -15.04 -10.05 -3.35
C PHE A 16 -13.89 -9.45 -4.18
N SER A 17 -13.21 -8.44 -3.64
CA SER A 17 -12.05 -7.82 -4.30
C SER A 17 -10.81 -8.72 -4.30
N THR A 18 -10.61 -9.56 -3.27
CA THR A 18 -9.49 -10.52 -3.22
C THR A 18 -9.75 -11.74 -4.11
N ASN A 19 -11.00 -12.19 -4.22
CA ASN A 19 -11.42 -13.23 -5.16
C ASN A 19 -11.10 -12.85 -6.63
N SER A 20 -11.16 -11.57 -6.99
CA SER A 20 -10.83 -11.13 -8.35
C SER A 20 -9.33 -11.19 -8.64
N PHE A 21 -8.47 -11.19 -7.61
CA PHE A 21 -7.03 -11.42 -7.73
C PHE A 21 -6.69 -12.92 -7.72
N GLU A 22 -7.42 -13.72 -6.93
CA GLU A 22 -7.29 -15.19 -6.91
C GLU A 22 -7.70 -15.84 -8.24
N ASN A 23 -8.74 -15.34 -8.91
CA ASN A 23 -9.22 -15.91 -10.17
C ASN A 23 -8.36 -15.53 -11.40
N PHE A 24 -7.45 -14.55 -11.27
CA PHE A 24 -6.59 -14.12 -12.38
C PHE A 24 -5.29 -14.92 -12.48
N VAL A 25 -4.89 -15.63 -11.42
CA VAL A 25 -3.61 -16.35 -11.33
C VAL A 25 -3.85 -17.80 -10.88
N LEU A 26 -4.33 -18.63 -11.82
CA LEU A 26 -4.47 -20.11 -11.77
C LEU A 26 -5.70 -20.70 -11.02
N PRO A 27 -6.23 -21.86 -11.46
CA PRO A 27 -7.34 -22.58 -10.81
C PRO A 27 -6.94 -23.31 -9.50
N LEU A 28 -5.84 -22.90 -8.84
CA LEU A 28 -5.47 -23.41 -7.54
C LEU A 28 -6.07 -22.51 -6.47
N GLN A 29 -7.19 -22.90 -5.90
CA GLN A 29 -7.61 -22.35 -4.61
C GLN A 29 -6.63 -22.86 -3.55
N PRO A 30 -5.77 -22.01 -2.97
CA PRO A 30 -4.85 -22.43 -1.93
C PRO A 30 -5.64 -22.87 -0.69
N LEU A 31 -5.03 -23.75 0.11
CA LEU A 31 -5.63 -24.14 1.38
C LEU A 31 -5.76 -22.91 2.29
N PRO A 32 -6.87 -22.77 3.04
CA PRO A 32 -7.08 -21.62 3.92
C PRO A 32 -5.99 -21.50 4.99
N GLU A 33 -5.42 -22.62 5.41
CA GLU A 33 -4.28 -22.67 6.33
C GLU A 33 -3.01 -22.03 5.73
N THR A 34 -2.74 -22.25 4.44
CA THR A 34 -1.59 -21.64 3.75
C THR A 34 -1.76 -20.13 3.64
N VAL A 35 -2.97 -19.65 3.35
CA VAL A 35 -3.26 -18.22 3.26
C VAL A 35 -3.07 -17.56 4.63
N ALA A 36 -3.63 -18.15 5.69
CA ALA A 36 -3.49 -17.65 7.06
C ALA A 36 -2.03 -17.58 7.51
N LEU A 37 -1.24 -18.61 7.19
CA LEU A 37 0.19 -18.62 7.53
C LEU A 37 0.99 -17.55 6.75
N VAL A 38 0.71 -17.37 5.46
CA VAL A 38 1.37 -16.32 4.66
C VAL A 38 1.01 -14.94 5.18
N GLU A 39 -0.23 -14.72 5.61
CA GLU A 39 -0.65 -13.46 6.23
C GLU A 39 0.18 -13.17 7.49
N GLU A 40 0.33 -14.15 8.39
CA GLU A 40 1.13 -14.01 9.61
C GLU A 40 2.60 -13.68 9.29
N ILE A 41 3.22 -14.41 8.35
CA ILE A 41 4.61 -14.19 7.93
C ILE A 41 4.80 -12.79 7.34
N VAL A 42 3.84 -12.32 6.53
CA VAL A 42 3.93 -11.01 5.89
C VAL A 42 3.79 -9.89 6.92
N VAL A 43 2.87 -10.01 7.87
CA VAL A 43 2.69 -9.03 8.96
C VAL A 43 3.95 -8.94 9.82
N GLU A 44 4.54 -10.08 10.19
CA GLU A 44 5.81 -10.13 10.93
C GLU A 44 6.93 -9.45 10.13
N TYR A 45 7.09 -9.79 8.85
CA TYR A 45 8.12 -9.22 7.99
C TYR A 45 8.01 -7.70 7.85
N ILE A 46 6.80 -7.17 7.68
CA ILE A 46 6.57 -5.72 7.58
C ILE A 46 6.92 -5.05 8.90
N THR A 47 6.46 -5.60 10.02
CA THR A 47 6.72 -5.07 11.36
C THR A 47 8.22 -5.00 11.64
N ASP A 48 8.95 -6.07 11.36
CA ASP A 48 10.40 -6.13 11.47
C ASP A 48 11.13 -5.13 10.59
N THR A 49 10.63 -4.92 9.37
CA THR A 49 11.21 -3.97 8.43
C THR A 49 11.02 -2.54 8.92
N VAL A 50 9.84 -2.21 9.45
CA VAL A 50 9.55 -0.89 10.03
C VAL A 50 10.37 -0.63 11.27
N ASN A 51 10.49 -1.61 12.19
CA ASN A 51 11.31 -1.47 13.40
C ASN A 51 12.78 -1.17 13.07
N LYS A 52 13.35 -1.86 12.07
CA LYS A 52 14.72 -1.60 11.58
C LYS A 52 14.86 -0.21 10.95
N ALA A 53 13.81 0.26 10.26
CA ALA A 53 13.82 1.59 9.64
C ALA A 53 13.68 2.68 10.72
N GLU A 54 12.86 2.43 11.73
CA GLU A 54 12.68 3.31 12.89
C GLU A 54 13.97 3.45 13.69
N GLU A 55 14.75 2.39 13.91
CA GLU A 55 16.05 2.50 14.59
C GLU A 55 16.98 3.50 13.89
N ILE A 56 16.96 3.53 12.56
CA ILE A 56 17.72 4.49 11.74
C ILE A 56 17.10 5.90 11.83
N GLY A 57 15.78 5.99 11.71
CA GLY A 57 15.00 7.24 11.74
C GLY A 57 14.86 7.88 13.12
N SER A 58 15.08 7.12 14.19
CA SER A 58 14.94 7.54 15.60
C SER A 58 15.90 8.68 15.94
N LYS A 59 17.08 8.70 15.31
CA LYS A 59 18.04 9.82 15.40
C LYS A 59 17.46 11.15 14.90
N ARG A 60 16.51 11.10 13.95
CA ARG A 60 15.79 12.26 13.40
C ARG A 60 14.43 12.48 14.06
N GLY A 61 13.94 11.51 14.86
CA GLY A 61 12.62 11.52 15.49
C GLY A 61 11.44 11.38 14.51
N LYS A 62 11.71 11.03 13.24
CA LYS A 62 10.70 10.87 12.19
C LYS A 62 11.11 9.79 11.19
N LEU A 63 10.24 8.81 11.01
CA LEU A 63 10.34 7.79 9.97
C LEU A 63 9.98 8.39 8.61
N LEU A 64 10.88 8.33 7.65
CA LEU A 64 10.65 8.73 6.25
C LEU A 64 10.76 7.53 5.31
N ILE A 65 10.22 7.71 4.10
CA ILE A 65 10.31 6.74 3.01
C ILE A 65 11.77 6.39 2.69
N ASP A 66 12.66 7.39 2.77
CA ASP A 66 14.10 7.21 2.54
C ASP A 66 14.74 6.22 3.52
N ASP A 67 14.22 6.11 4.74
CA ASP A 67 14.76 5.17 5.73
C ASP A 67 14.45 3.71 5.34
N ILE A 68 13.27 3.49 4.75
CA ILE A 68 12.88 2.18 4.19
C ILE A 68 13.69 1.87 2.92
N LEU A 69 13.87 2.86 2.03
CA LEU A 69 14.72 2.71 0.84
C LEU A 69 16.18 2.40 1.21
N HIS A 70 16.66 2.96 2.32
CA HIS A 70 18.00 2.70 2.83
C HIS A 70 18.18 1.24 3.26
N LEU A 71 17.16 0.61 3.86
CA LEU A 71 17.21 -0.81 4.21
C LEU A 71 17.31 -1.71 2.98
N ILE A 72 16.57 -1.36 1.91
CA ILE A 72 16.44 -2.17 0.69
C ILE A 72 17.64 -1.96 -0.26
N ARG A 73 18.54 -1.01 0.03
CA ARG A 73 19.67 -0.63 -0.84
C ARG A 73 20.59 -1.78 -1.30
N LYS A 74 20.60 -2.90 -0.56
CA LYS A 74 21.40 -4.09 -0.91
C LYS A 74 20.84 -4.82 -2.14
N ASP A 75 19.56 -4.67 -2.44
CA ASP A 75 18.86 -5.31 -3.56
C ASP A 75 18.50 -4.25 -4.61
N MET A 76 19.43 -4.02 -5.54
CA MET A 76 19.31 -2.99 -6.58
C MET A 76 18.05 -3.14 -7.45
N PRO A 77 17.66 -4.35 -7.92
CA PRO A 77 16.41 -4.53 -8.66
C PRO A 77 15.15 -4.16 -7.86
N LYS A 78 15.09 -4.45 -6.55
CA LYS A 78 13.97 -4.01 -5.71
C LYS A 78 13.98 -2.50 -5.52
N LEU A 79 15.14 -1.91 -5.27
CA LEU A 79 15.29 -0.47 -5.09
C LEU A 79 14.83 0.32 -6.30
N HIS A 80 15.20 -0.09 -7.52
CA HIS A 80 14.77 0.58 -8.75
C HIS A 80 13.26 0.54 -8.91
N ARG A 81 12.64 -0.64 -8.75
CA ARG A 81 11.18 -0.78 -8.81
C ARG A 81 10.46 0.14 -7.82
N CYS A 82 10.96 0.24 -6.58
CA CYS A 82 10.38 1.14 -5.59
C CYS A 82 10.49 2.61 -6.01
N LYS A 83 11.64 3.03 -6.56
CA LYS A 83 11.82 4.41 -7.04
C LYS A 83 10.90 4.74 -8.21
N ASP A 84 10.76 3.83 -9.16
CA ASP A 84 9.89 4.03 -10.32
C ASP A 84 8.43 4.20 -9.87
N LEU A 85 7.95 3.33 -8.98
CA LEU A 85 6.59 3.41 -8.41
C LEU A 85 6.35 4.73 -7.64
N LEU A 86 7.32 5.18 -6.85
CA LEU A 86 7.24 6.45 -6.13
C LEU A 86 7.19 7.65 -7.08
N GLY A 87 7.97 7.61 -8.17
CA GLY A 87 7.94 8.63 -9.23
C GLY A 87 6.56 8.72 -9.89
N MET A 88 6.02 7.58 -10.33
CA MET A 88 4.68 7.52 -10.92
C MET A 88 3.59 7.99 -9.95
N HIS A 89 3.69 7.65 -8.67
CA HIS A 89 2.73 8.11 -7.66
C HIS A 89 2.74 9.64 -7.53
N GLU A 90 3.92 10.28 -7.59
CA GLU A 90 4.02 11.74 -7.54
C GLU A 90 3.43 12.39 -8.80
N GLU A 91 3.66 11.82 -9.98
CA GLU A 91 3.04 12.27 -11.24
C GLU A 91 1.51 12.19 -11.18
N LEU A 92 0.96 11.07 -10.69
CA LEU A 92 -0.49 10.91 -10.49
C LEU A 92 -1.05 11.93 -9.50
N LYS A 93 -0.32 12.22 -8.42
CA LYS A 93 -0.70 13.23 -7.44
C LYS A 93 -0.68 14.65 -8.02
N GLN A 94 0.29 14.95 -8.87
CA GLN A 94 0.36 16.22 -9.58
C GLN A 94 -0.78 16.37 -10.58
N ALA A 95 -1.08 15.32 -11.35
CA ALA A 95 -2.21 15.31 -12.28
C ALA A 95 -3.53 15.58 -11.55
N ARG A 96 -3.79 14.90 -10.41
CA ARG A 96 -4.99 15.13 -9.59
C ARG A 96 -5.10 16.59 -9.12
N LYS A 97 -4.01 17.16 -8.63
CA LYS A 97 -3.99 18.57 -8.18
C LYS A 97 -4.22 19.56 -9.32
N ALA A 98 -3.75 19.26 -10.53
CA ALA A 98 -4.00 20.12 -11.69
C ALA A 98 -5.51 20.21 -12.01
N PHE A 99 -6.24 19.10 -11.88
CA PHE A 99 -7.69 19.10 -12.10
C PHE A 99 -8.49 19.85 -11.02
N ASP A 100 -8.03 19.85 -9.76
CA ASP A 100 -8.71 20.59 -8.67
C ASP A 100 -8.54 22.12 -8.83
N ILE A 101 -7.38 22.59 -9.30
CA ILE A 101 -7.10 24.02 -9.51
C ILE A 101 -7.89 24.57 -10.72
N ASP A 102 -8.10 23.75 -11.74
CA ASP A 102 -8.84 24.16 -12.94
C ASP A 102 -10.34 24.35 -12.65
N GLN A 103 -10.92 23.58 -11.71
CA GLN A 103 -12.32 23.77 -11.31
C GLN A 103 -12.55 25.04 -10.49
N GLU A 104 -11.62 25.43 -9.61
CA GLU A 104 -11.72 26.69 -8.86
C GLU A 104 -11.62 27.92 -9.77
N LYS A 105 -10.81 27.86 -10.84
CA LYS A 105 -10.68 28.98 -11.79
C LYS A 105 -11.93 29.18 -12.66
N ILE A 106 -12.60 28.09 -13.05
CA ILE A 106 -13.86 28.14 -13.81
C ILE A 106 -15.00 28.72 -12.97
N ALA A 107 -14.99 28.54 -11.64
CA ALA A 107 -16.02 29.04 -10.73
C ALA A 107 -15.88 30.55 -10.38
N THR A 108 -14.77 31.19 -10.77
CA THR A 108 -14.52 32.62 -10.52
C THR A 108 -14.64 33.51 -11.76
N GLU A 109 -15.02 32.96 -12.92
CA GLU A 109 -15.21 33.72 -14.16
C GLU A 109 -16.69 34.08 -14.49
N ASP A 110 -17.60 34.01 -13.50
CA ASP A 110 -18.94 34.62 -13.56
C ASP A 110 -19.05 35.87 -12.67
#